data_AF-A0A6A7LG05-F1
#
_entry.id   AF-A0A6A7LG05-F1
#
_cell.length_a   1.000
_cell.length_b   1.000
_cell.length_c   1.000
_cell.angle_alpha   90.00
_cell.angle_beta   90.00
_cell.angle_gamma   90.00
#
_symmetry.space_group_name_H-M   'P 1'
#
loop_
_entity.id
_entity.type
_entity.pdbx_description
1 polymer ?
#
loop_
_entity_poly.entity_id
_entity_poly.type
_entity_poly.pdbx_seq_one_letter_code
_entity_poly.pdbx_strand_id
1 'polypeptide(L)' 'MRKIIIQAPSGIAAILEEKLRNTCEVKVEVIPDNPKAICQIMATKHRKWITICRFASDENIKDIITMFEVNFLLRK' A
#
# COMPACT_ATOMS: atom_id res chain seq x y z
N MET A 1 -4.35 8.13 -14.31
CA MET A 1 -3.66 7.83 -13.03
C MET A 1 -4.17 6.51 -12.50
N ARG A 2 -3.33 5.71 -11.83
CA ARG A 2 -3.74 4.43 -11.23
C ARG A 2 -4.22 4.68 -9.80
N LYS A 3 -5.32 4.03 -9.43
CA LYS A 3 -5.87 4.07 -8.07
C LYS A 3 -5.27 2.96 -7.22
N ILE A 4 -4.83 3.29 -6.01
CA ILE A 4 -4.34 2.33 -5.02
C ILE A 4 -5.15 2.42 -3.72
N ILE A 5 -5.23 1.30 -3.01
CA ILE A 5 -5.78 1.21 -1.66
C ILE A 5 -4.65 0.78 -0.73
N ILE A 6 -4.49 1.49 0.39
CA ILE A 6 -3.56 1.15 1.46
C ILE A 6 -4.39 0.67 2.64
N GLN A 7 -4.21 -0.59 3.03
CA GLN A 7 -4.80 -1.17 4.24
C GLN A 7 -3.70 -1.35 5.27
N ALA A 8 -3.65 -0.47 6.28
CA ALA A 8 -2.64 -0.51 7.33
C ALA A 8 -3.09 0.32 8.56
N PRO A 9 -2.47 0.13 9.75
CA PRO A 9 -2.70 0.99 10.91
C PRO A 9 -2.44 2.46 10.60
N SER A 10 -3.11 3.36 11.32
CA SER A 10 -3.15 4.80 11.00
C SER A 10 -1.76 5.43 10.86
N GLY A 11 -0.81 5.08 11.73
CA GLY A 11 0.54 5.64 11.71
C GLY A 11 1.28 5.35 10.39
N ILE A 12 1.38 4.07 10.04
CA ILE A 12 2.06 3.65 8.80
C ILE A 12 1.26 4.04 7.54
N ALA A 13 -0.07 3.99 7.61
CA ALA A 13 -0.94 4.35 6.49
C ALA A 13 -0.78 5.83 6.09
N ALA A 14 -0.71 6.74 7.06
CA ALA A 14 -0.51 8.17 6.80
C ALA A 14 0.85 8.45 6.11
N ILE A 15 1.91 7.77 6.55
CA ILE A 15 3.25 7.91 5.95
C ILE A 15 3.24 7.42 4.50
N LEU A 16 2.63 6.25 4.26
CA LEU A 16 2.55 5.69 2.91
C LEU A 16 1.67 6.54 1.98
N GLU A 17 0.57 7.10 2.48
CA GLU A 17 -0.28 8.02 1.74
C GLU A 17 0.49 9.27 1.30
N GLU A 18 1.21 9.92 2.22
CA GLU A 18 2.01 11.11 1.90
C GLU A 18 3.06 10.83 0.81
N LYS A 19 3.71 9.67 0.87
CA LYS A 19 4.74 9.29 -0.11
C LYS A 19 4.14 8.93 -1.47
N LEU A 20 3.00 8.26 -1.50
CA LEU A 20 2.43 7.70 -2.73
C LEU A 20 1.40 8.60 -3.43
N ARG A 21 0.82 9.59 -2.73
CA ARG A 21 -0.20 10.50 -3.31
C ARG A 21 0.29 11.31 -4.51
N ASN A 22 1.61 11.49 -4.64
CA ASN A 22 2.20 12.23 -5.76
C ASN A 22 2.24 11.39 -7.06
N THR A 23 2.16 10.07 -6.96
CA THR A 23 2.28 9.15 -8.10
C THR A 23 0.98 8.41 -8.41
N CYS A 24 0.15 8.18 -7.39
CA CYS A 24 -1.10 7.43 -7.48
C CYS A 24 -2.26 8.19 -6.82
N GLU A 25 -3.48 7.88 -7.25
CA GLU A 25 -4.67 8.27 -6.47
C GLU A 25 -4.78 7.28 -5.29
N VAL A 26 -4.56 7.77 -4.08
CA VAL A 26 -4.49 6.93 -2.87
C VAL A 26 -5.83 6.95 -2.15
N LYS A 27 -6.30 5.77 -1.73
CA LYS A 27 -7.35 5.60 -0.75
C LYS A 27 -6.77 4.87 0.46
N VAL A 28 -6.97 5.41 1.66
CA VAL A 28 -6.54 4.77 2.90
C VAL A 28 -7.72 4.06 3.55
N GLU A 29 -7.49 2.81 3.96
CA GLU A 29 -8.41 2.01 4.77
C GLU A 29 -7.69 1.63 6.06
N VAL A 30 -7.95 2.40 7.12
CA VAL A 30 -7.31 2.19 8.42
C VAL A 30 -7.82 0.88 9.02
N ILE A 31 -6.89 -0.02 9.36
CA ILE A 31 -7.19 -1.25 10.09
C ILE A 31 -6.72 -1.13 11.55
N PRO A 32 -7.27 -1.92 12.49
CA PRO A 32 -6.83 -1.91 13.88
C PRO A 32 -5.33 -2.24 13.99
N ASP A 33 -4.66 -1.57 14.93
CA ASP A 33 -3.27 -1.83 15.27
C ASP A 33 -3.17 -3.16 16.02
N ASN A 34 -3.03 -4.24 15.26
CA ASN A 34 -2.93 -5.60 15.74
C ASN A 34 -1.70 -6.24 15.09
N PRO A 35 -0.80 -6.87 15.86
CA PRO A 35 0.38 -7.55 15.31
C PRO A 35 0.06 -8.65 14.28
N LYS A 36 -1.19 -9.16 14.28
CA LYS A 36 -1.68 -10.15 13.32
C LYS A 36 -2.42 -9.54 12.14
N ALA A 37 -2.55 -8.22 12.08
CA ALA A 37 -3.20 -7.52 10.97
C ALA A 37 -2.32 -7.61 9.72
N ILE A 38 -2.89 -8.13 8.63
CA ILE A 38 -2.19 -8.20 7.35
C ILE A 38 -2.30 -6.83 6.70
N CYS A 39 -1.19 -6.09 6.63
CA CYS A 39 -1.14 -4.84 5.91
C CYS A 39 -0.91 -5.12 4.42
N GLN A 40 -1.55 -4.34 3.54
CA GLN A 40 -1.39 -4.52 2.11
C GLN A 40 -1.65 -3.25 1.30
N ILE A 41 -0.97 -3.15 0.15
CA ILE A 41 -1.27 -2.16 -0.88
C ILE A 41 -1.89 -2.88 -2.08
N MET A 42 -3.04 -2.41 -2.52
CA MET A 42 -3.76 -2.92 -3.68
C MET A 42 -3.80 -1.87 -4.78
N ALA A 43 -3.81 -2.29 -6.04
CA ALA A 43 -4.00 -1.39 -7.18
C ALA A 43 -5.06 -1.91 -8.13
N THR A 44 -5.66 -1.00 -8.92
CA THR A 44 -6.60 -1.37 -9.98
C THR A 44 -5.87 -1.83 -11.25
N LYS A 45 -6.20 -3.03 -11.74
CA LYS A 45 -5.78 -3.55 -13.04
C LYS A 45 -6.98 -4.20 -13.74
N HIS A 46 -7.30 -3.77 -14.97
CA HIS A 46 -8.48 -4.24 -15.73
C HIS A 46 -9.79 -4.25 -14.91
N ARG A 47 -10.06 -3.18 -14.16
CA ARG A 47 -11.23 -3.02 -13.26
C ARG A 47 -11.29 -4.02 -12.08
N LYS A 48 -10.21 -4.75 -11.81
CA LYS A 48 -10.07 -5.62 -10.63
C LYS A 48 -9.03 -5.03 -9.67
N TRP A 49 -9.26 -5.19 -8.38
CA TRP A 49 -8.26 -4.88 -7.36
C TRP A 49 -7.30 -6.07 -7.23
N ILE A 50 -6.02 -5.78 -7.36
CA ILE A 50 -4.95 -6.77 -7.18
C ILE A 50 -4.04 -6.32 -6.04
N THR A 51 -3.65 -7.25 -5.19
CA THR A 51 -2.61 -6.98 -4.18
C THR A 51 -1.27 -6.77 -4.89
N ILE A 52 -0.62 -5.64 -4.62
CA ILE A 52 0.71 -5.30 -5.12
C ILE A 52 1.78 -5.76 -4.12
N CYS A 53 1.59 -5.45 -2.85
CA CYS A 53 2.46 -5.93 -1.77
C CYS A 53 1.65 -6.20 -0.50
N ARG A 54 2.18 -7.12 0.32
CA ARG A 54 1.74 -7.39 1.70
C ARG A 54 2.94 -7.18 2.61
N PHE A 55 2.70 -6.69 3.80
CA PHE A 55 3.75 -6.34 4.76
C PHE A 55 3.23 -6.44 6.19
N ALA A 56 4.15 -6.54 7.15
CA ALA A 56 3.85 -6.46 8.56
C ALA A 56 3.72 -4.99 9.00
N SER A 57 2.97 -4.71 10.07
CA SER A 57 2.76 -3.33 10.55
C SER A 57 4.03 -2.65 11.06
N ASP A 58 5.04 -3.45 11.44
CA ASP A 58 6.35 -3.04 11.91
C ASP A 58 7.44 -3.09 10.83
N GLU A 59 7.08 -3.45 9.60
CA GLU A 59 7.99 -3.50 8.46
C GLU A 59 8.56 -2.10 8.14
N ASN A 60 9.81 -2.05 7.67
CA ASN A 60 10.45 -0.79 7.35
C ASN A 60 9.74 -0.07 6.17
N ILE A 61 9.38 1.20 6.35
CA ILE A 61 8.72 2.03 5.32
C ILE A 61 9.47 2.02 3.99
N LYS A 62 10.81 2.09 4.02
CA LYS A 62 11.63 2.10 2.80
C LYS A 62 11.52 0.79 2.04
N ASP A 63 11.47 -0.32 2.75
CA ASP A 63 11.34 -1.65 2.17
C ASP A 63 9.94 -1.85 1.59
N ILE A 64 8.90 -1.38 2.28
CA ILE A 64 7.52 -1.39 1.76
C ILE A 64 7.39 -0.59 0.47
N ILE A 65 7.96 0.62 0.42
CA ILE A 65 7.95 1.47 -0.78
C ILE A 65 8.70 0.78 -1.92
N THR A 66 9.87 0.23 -1.64
CA THR A 66 10.68 -0.48 -2.64
C THR A 66 9.91 -1.70 -3.19
N MET A 67 9.28 -2.49 -2.32
CA MET A 67 8.43 -3.61 -2.71
C MET A 67 7.25 -3.15 -3.55
N PHE A 68 6.60 -2.04 -3.18
CA PHE A 68 5.51 -1.46 -3.97
C PHE A 68 6.00 -1.06 -5.36
N GLU A 69 7.07 -0.28 -5.47
CA GLU A 69 7.59 0.22 -6.74
C GLU A 69 7.97 -0.91 -7.70
N VAL A 70 8.74 -1.89 -7.21
CA VAL A 70 9.16 -3.05 -8.01
C VAL A 70 7.94 -3.83 -8.49
N ASN A 71 7.02 -4.20 -7.60
CA ASN A 71 5.83 -4.97 -7.99
C ASN A 71 4.88 -4.18 -8.89
N PHE A 72 4.76 -2.88 -8.67
CA PHE A 72 3.89 -2.00 -9.44
C PHE A 72 4.42 -1.76 -10.86
N LEU A 73 5.75 -1.65 -11.02
CA LEU A 73 6.43 -1.58 -12.31
C LEU A 73 6.32 -2.90 -13.08
N LEU A 74 6.59 -4.04 -12.42
CA LEU A 74 6.50 -5.37 -13.05
C LEU A 74 5.07 -5.73 -13.48
N ARG A 75 4.07 -5.20 -12.77
CA ARG A 75 2.66 -5.40 -13.10
C ARG A 75 2.09 -4.31 -14.00
N LYS A 76 2.92 -3.34 -14.43
CA LYS A 76 2.52 -2.22 -15.29
C LYS A 76 2.09 -2.70 -16.66
#